data_AF-A0A024FHS2-F1
#
_entry.id   AF-A0A024FHS2-F1
#
_cell.length_a   1.000
_cell.length_b   1.000
_cell.length_c   1.000
_cell.angle_alpha   90.00
_cell.angle_beta   90.00
_cell.angle_gamma   90.00
#
_symmetry.space_group_name_H-M   'P 1'
#
loop_
_entity.id
_entity.type
_entity.pdbx_description
1 polymer ?
#
loop_
_entity_poly.entity_id
_entity_poly.type
_entity_poly.pdbx_seq_one_letter_code
_entity_poly.pdbx_strand_id
1 'polypeptide(L)'
;MIKFFRKIRQNLLSEGKTGKYFKYAIGEIVLVMIGILLALQVSNWNDKRLEKLTLKSTYEIIAEDLKNDIADINLILKSKKEAEPVFNKVLDGLMTKEDYENCAGCEYLIIGSPDLIIEKRGYNLLNSFSSSKISMDSLTIKIVQFYTKQLTKITVDDDLRAKDIANNVNDWKNNYKWYSDYITARNNNGFIEYALNNHDYTNRVANYYLINYTIYIPKLENFNSEAQVILKQLEEKLKE
;
A
#
# COMPACT_ATOMS: atom_id res chain seq x y z
N MET A 1 2.35 -46.59 31.38
CA MET A 1 1.60 -46.02 32.53
C MET A 1 0.25 -46.70 32.78
N ILE A 2 -0.63 -46.86 31.78
CA ILE A 2 -1.98 -47.44 31.98
C ILE A 2 -1.97 -48.83 32.63
N LYS A 3 -1.03 -49.71 32.27
CA LYS A 3 -0.94 -51.07 32.86
C LYS A 3 -0.58 -51.09 34.35
N PHE A 4 0.18 -50.11 34.83
CA PHE A 4 0.61 -50.01 36.24
C PHE A 4 -0.55 -49.55 37.13
N PHE A 5 -1.22 -48.45 36.74
CA PHE A 5 -2.41 -47.95 37.45
C PHE A 5 -3.59 -48.93 37.36
N ARG A 6 -3.71 -49.69 36.25
CA ARG A 6 -4.70 -50.77 36.11
C ARG A 6 -4.48 -51.90 37.13
N LYS A 7 -3.24 -52.32 37.35
CA LYS A 7 -2.91 -53.41 38.29
C LYS A 7 -3.18 -53.01 39.75
N ILE A 8 -2.92 -51.75 40.11
CA ILE A 8 -3.23 -51.19 41.43
C ILE A 8 -4.75 -51.15 41.67
N ARG A 9 -5.54 -50.72 40.68
CA ARG A 9 -7.00 -50.72 40.77
C ARG A 9 -7.61 -52.11 40.95
N GLN A 10 -7.11 -53.10 40.18
CA GLN A 10 -7.56 -54.48 40.29
C GLN A 10 -7.28 -55.06 41.69
N ASN A 11 -6.09 -54.81 42.24
CA ASN A 11 -5.73 -55.25 43.59
C ASN A 11 -6.58 -54.58 44.69
N LEU A 12 -6.89 -53.28 44.54
CA LEU A 12 -7.73 -52.55 45.52
C LEU A 12 -9.20 -53.00 45.51
N LEU A 13 -9.71 -53.43 44.35
CA LEU A 13 -11.05 -54.03 44.21
C LEU A 13 -11.10 -55.44 44.80
N SER A 14 -10.08 -56.27 44.58
CA SER A 14 -10.02 -57.63 45.13
C SER A 14 -9.89 -57.67 46.65
N GLU A 15 -9.35 -56.62 47.27
CA GLU A 15 -9.24 -56.47 48.73
C GLU A 15 -10.47 -55.83 49.40
N GLY A 16 -11.57 -55.56 48.66
CA GLY A 16 -12.78 -54.94 49.21
C GLY A 16 -12.66 -53.46 49.58
N LYS A 17 -11.57 -52.78 49.18
CA LYS A 17 -11.24 -51.39 49.57
C LYS A 17 -11.85 -50.36 48.59
N THR A 18 -13.16 -50.38 48.43
CA THR A 18 -13.91 -49.53 47.47
C THR A 18 -13.65 -48.02 47.64
N GLY A 19 -13.57 -47.52 48.88
CA GLY A 19 -13.25 -46.11 49.16
C GLY A 19 -11.84 -45.67 48.73
N LYS A 20 -10.85 -46.58 48.77
CA LYS A 20 -9.50 -46.29 48.24
C LYS A 20 -9.51 -46.35 46.72
N TYR A 21 -10.23 -47.29 46.12
CA TYR A 21 -10.39 -47.40 44.67
C TYR A 21 -10.92 -46.09 44.04
N PHE A 22 -11.98 -45.49 44.60
CA PHE A 22 -12.54 -44.23 44.06
C PHE A 22 -11.55 -43.07 44.14
N LYS A 23 -10.80 -42.92 45.25
CA LYS A 23 -9.77 -41.87 45.38
C LYS A 23 -8.67 -42.01 44.32
N TYR A 24 -8.23 -43.25 44.06
CA TYR A 24 -7.23 -43.52 43.02
C TYR A 24 -7.76 -43.30 41.60
N ALA A 25 -9.01 -43.68 41.31
CA ALA A 25 -9.62 -43.47 39.99
C ALA A 25 -9.82 -41.97 39.69
N ILE A 26 -10.23 -41.17 40.69
CA ILE A 26 -10.32 -39.71 40.55
C ILE A 26 -8.93 -39.10 40.32
N GLY A 27 -7.91 -39.56 41.06
CA GLY A 27 -6.53 -39.14 40.85
C GLY A 27 -6.02 -39.42 39.42
N GLU A 28 -6.36 -40.57 38.83
CA GLU A 28 -6.01 -40.92 37.45
C GLU A 28 -6.68 -39.98 36.44
N ILE A 29 -7.97 -39.65 36.63
CA ILE A 29 -8.70 -38.70 35.77
C ILE A 29 -8.08 -37.30 35.87
N VAL A 30 -7.81 -36.81 37.07
CA VAL A 30 -7.19 -35.49 37.28
C VAL A 30 -5.80 -35.43 36.64
N LEU A 31 -5.00 -36.49 36.76
CA LEU A 31 -3.68 -36.56 36.15
C LEU A 31 -3.73 -36.57 34.61
N VAL A 32 -4.69 -37.30 34.03
CA VAL A 32 -4.94 -37.27 32.57
C VAL A 32 -5.41 -35.88 32.12
N MET A 33 -6.32 -35.24 32.87
CA MET A 33 -6.78 -33.88 32.57
C MET A 33 -5.64 -32.87 32.59
N ILE A 34 -4.73 -32.92 33.58
CA ILE A 34 -3.53 -32.08 33.62
C ILE A 34 -2.66 -32.33 32.39
N GLY A 35 -2.46 -33.59 32.00
CA GLY A 35 -1.71 -33.94 30.78
C GLY A 35 -2.31 -33.33 29.51
N ILE A 36 -3.63 -33.40 29.34
CA ILE A 36 -4.34 -32.82 28.20
C ILE A 36 -4.23 -31.28 28.22
N LEU A 37 -4.42 -30.66 29.38
CA LEU A 37 -4.31 -29.20 29.52
C LEU A 37 -2.90 -28.71 29.21
N LEU A 38 -1.86 -29.41 29.66
CA LEU A 38 -0.48 -29.09 29.32
C LEU A 38 -0.22 -29.23 27.81
N ALA A 39 -0.72 -30.31 27.18
CA ALA A 39 -0.59 -30.50 25.73
C ALA A 39 -1.28 -29.36 24.95
N LEU A 40 -2.49 -28.97 25.35
CA LEU A 40 -3.21 -27.84 24.75
C LEU A 40 -2.47 -26.51 24.98
N GLN A 41 -1.91 -26.28 26.17
CA GLN A 41 -1.14 -25.07 26.45
C GLN A 41 0.12 -24.98 25.60
N VAL A 42 0.86 -26.09 25.43
CA VAL A 42 2.05 -26.13 24.56
C VAL A 42 1.68 -25.88 23.10
N SER A 43 0.60 -26.49 22.61
CA SER A 43 0.10 -26.24 21.25
C SER A 43 -0.26 -24.76 21.06
N ASN A 44 -1.09 -24.20 21.94
CA ASN A 44 -1.51 -22.81 21.89
C ASN A 44 -0.33 -21.83 22.00
N TRP A 45 0.70 -22.16 22.77
CA TRP A 45 1.91 -21.34 22.87
C TRP A 45 2.73 -21.37 21.58
N ASN A 46 2.90 -22.55 20.97
CA ASN A 46 3.60 -22.67 19.69
C ASN A 46 2.85 -21.93 18.56
N ASP A 47 1.53 -22.01 18.53
CA ASP A 47 0.71 -21.30 17.55
C ASP A 47 0.85 -19.78 17.70
N LYS A 48 0.74 -19.26 18.93
CA LYS A 48 0.97 -17.83 19.22
C LYS A 48 2.39 -17.37 18.88
N ARG A 49 3.39 -18.24 19.05
CA ARG A 49 4.78 -17.94 18.67
C ARG A 49 4.91 -17.82 17.15
N LEU A 50 4.32 -18.74 16.40
CA LEU A 50 4.35 -18.72 14.93
C LEU A 50 3.61 -17.48 14.40
N GLU A 51 2.45 -17.15 14.96
CA GLU A 51 1.69 -15.94 14.62
C GLU A 51 2.53 -14.67 14.82
N LYS A 52 3.23 -14.53 15.95
CA LYS A 52 4.11 -13.38 16.19
C LYS A 52 5.25 -13.27 15.17
N LEU A 53 5.84 -14.41 14.78
CA LEU A 53 6.91 -14.44 13.76
C LEU A 53 6.36 -14.01 12.39
N THR A 54 5.19 -14.52 12.00
CA THR A 54 4.53 -14.12 10.75
C THR A 54 4.20 -12.63 10.75
N LEU A 55 3.66 -12.09 11.85
CA LEU A 55 3.38 -10.66 11.97
C LEU A 55 4.66 -9.82 11.87
N LYS A 56 5.74 -10.24 12.54
CA LYS A 56 7.03 -9.55 12.48
C LYS A 56 7.57 -9.49 11.05
N SER A 57 7.60 -10.64 10.36
CA SER A 57 7.99 -10.70 8.94
C SER A 57 7.09 -9.85 8.04
N THR A 58 5.78 -9.80 8.34
CA THR A 58 4.83 -8.95 7.59
C THR A 58 5.14 -7.46 7.79
N TYR A 59 5.46 -7.04 9.01
CA TYR A 59 5.90 -5.67 9.30
C TYR A 59 7.22 -5.29 8.63
N GLU A 60 8.17 -6.23 8.53
CA GLU A 60 9.42 -6.01 7.79
C GLU A 60 9.14 -5.74 6.30
N ILE A 61 8.27 -6.54 5.68
CA ILE A 61 7.85 -6.33 4.28
C ILE A 61 7.14 -4.98 4.12
N ILE A 62 6.22 -4.63 5.03
CA ILE A 62 5.53 -3.33 4.97
C ILE A 62 6.52 -2.17 5.12
N ALA A 63 7.52 -2.29 5.98
CA ALA A 63 8.53 -1.25 6.15
C ALA A 63 9.37 -1.07 4.87
N GLU A 64 9.69 -2.15 4.17
CA GLU A 64 10.37 -2.10 2.87
C GLU A 64 9.48 -1.51 1.77
N ASP A 65 8.23 -1.97 1.68
CA ASP A 65 7.23 -1.47 0.74
C ASP A 65 7.07 0.07 0.92
N LEU A 66 6.88 0.55 2.15
CA LEU A 66 6.78 1.99 2.45
C LEU A 66 8.04 2.79 2.10
N LYS A 67 9.24 2.22 2.29
CA LYS A 67 10.50 2.90 1.92
C LYS A 67 10.57 3.14 0.41
N ASN A 68 10.17 2.16 -0.38
CA ASN A 68 10.15 2.27 -1.84
C ASN A 68 9.07 3.26 -2.28
N ASP A 69 7.85 3.15 -1.76
CA ASP A 69 6.75 4.08 -2.08
C ASP A 69 7.12 5.54 -1.77
N ILE A 70 7.75 5.78 -0.61
CA ILE A 70 8.25 7.11 -0.22
C ILE A 70 9.29 7.62 -1.22
N ALA A 71 10.22 6.77 -1.65
CA ALA A 71 11.26 7.15 -2.61
C ALA A 71 10.65 7.54 -3.96
N ASP A 72 9.74 6.72 -4.49
CA ASP A 72 9.07 6.96 -5.76
C ASP A 72 8.21 8.23 -5.72
N ILE A 73 7.45 8.43 -4.64
CA ILE A 73 6.67 9.65 -4.45
C ILE A 73 7.57 10.89 -4.40
N ASN A 74 8.70 10.82 -3.70
CA ASN A 74 9.64 11.95 -3.65
C ASN A 74 10.22 12.28 -5.03
N LEU A 75 10.49 11.28 -5.87
CA LEU A 75 10.93 11.48 -7.25
C LEU A 75 9.84 12.19 -8.08
N ILE A 76 8.59 11.76 -7.95
CA ILE A 76 7.45 12.38 -8.64
C ILE A 76 7.26 13.83 -8.19
N LEU A 77 7.24 14.08 -6.88
CA LEU A 77 7.07 15.42 -6.30
C LEU A 77 8.17 16.37 -6.78
N LYS A 78 9.43 15.89 -6.80
CA LYS A 78 10.56 16.65 -7.32
C LYS A 78 10.38 16.99 -8.80
N SER A 79 10.07 16.00 -9.64
CA SER A 79 9.85 16.21 -11.08
C SER A 79 8.71 17.19 -11.36
N LYS A 80 7.60 17.09 -10.61
CA LYS A 80 6.46 18.01 -10.75
C LYS A 80 6.84 19.44 -10.38
N LYS A 81 7.58 19.64 -9.29
CA LYS A 81 8.11 20.95 -8.88
C LYS A 81 9.04 21.56 -9.92
N GLU A 82 9.89 20.75 -10.56
CA GLU A 82 10.78 21.21 -11.62
C GLU A 82 10.02 21.63 -12.89
N ALA A 83 8.89 20.97 -13.20
CA ALA A 83 8.05 21.30 -14.35
C ALA A 83 7.05 22.44 -14.10
N GLU A 84 6.70 22.74 -12.85
CA GLU A 84 5.70 23.75 -12.46
C GLU A 84 5.91 25.14 -13.09
N PRO A 85 7.15 25.69 -13.17
CA PRO A 85 7.38 26.99 -13.79
C PRO A 85 6.95 27.04 -15.26
N VAL A 86 7.04 25.91 -15.98
CA VAL A 86 6.60 25.82 -17.38
C VAL A 86 5.08 25.92 -17.47
N PHE A 87 4.35 25.20 -16.60
CA PHE A 87 2.90 25.29 -16.53
C PHE A 87 2.45 26.73 -16.27
N ASN A 88 3.05 27.40 -15.28
CA ASN A 88 2.70 28.78 -14.95
C ASN A 88 2.98 29.71 -16.14
N LYS A 89 4.11 29.55 -16.83
CA LYS A 89 4.43 30.35 -18.02
C LYS A 89 3.42 30.17 -19.15
N VAL A 90 2.90 28.95 -19.36
CA VAL A 90 1.82 28.68 -20.32
C VAL A 90 0.52 29.35 -19.89
N LEU A 91 0.15 29.20 -18.62
CA LEU A 91 -1.11 29.73 -18.06
C LEU A 91 -1.14 31.26 -18.02
N ASP A 92 0.02 31.90 -17.81
CA ASP A 92 0.19 33.35 -17.84
C ASP A 92 0.25 33.90 -19.27
N GLY A 93 0.24 33.04 -20.30
CA GLY A 93 0.35 33.46 -21.70
C GLY A 93 1.73 34.02 -22.07
N LEU A 94 2.77 33.62 -21.33
CA LEU A 94 4.14 34.13 -21.47
C LEU A 94 5.05 33.20 -22.29
N MET A 95 4.54 32.07 -22.77
CA MET A 95 5.30 31.17 -23.64
C MET A 95 5.52 31.80 -25.02
N THR A 96 6.75 31.70 -25.50
CA THR A 96 7.12 32.07 -26.87
C THR A 96 7.43 30.84 -27.71
N LYS A 97 7.56 31.02 -29.02
CA LYS A 97 8.05 29.95 -29.92
C LYS A 97 9.43 29.45 -29.50
N GLU A 98 10.35 30.37 -29.20
CA GLU A 98 11.71 30.05 -28.76
C GLU A 98 11.71 29.24 -27.45
N ASP A 99 10.79 29.53 -26.53
CA ASP A 99 10.65 28.75 -25.30
C ASP A 99 10.30 27.28 -25.57
N TYR A 100 9.37 27.01 -26.49
CA TYR A 100 9.05 25.63 -26.88
C TYR A 100 10.22 24.94 -27.59
N GLU A 101 10.90 25.65 -28.50
CA GLU A 101 12.03 25.10 -29.26
C GLU A 101 13.24 24.77 -28.36
N ASN A 102 13.45 25.53 -27.29
CA ASN A 102 14.58 25.36 -26.37
C ASN A 102 14.25 24.53 -25.12
N CYS A 103 13.00 24.08 -24.96
CA CYS A 103 12.56 23.33 -23.79
C CYS A 103 12.25 21.87 -24.14
N ALA A 104 13.20 20.99 -23.82
CA ALA A 104 12.97 19.55 -23.91
C ALA A 104 11.79 19.13 -23.01
N GLY A 105 10.68 18.72 -23.62
CA GLY A 105 9.50 18.25 -22.90
C GLY A 105 8.34 19.24 -22.76
N CYS A 106 8.54 20.53 -23.08
CA CYS A 106 7.44 21.53 -23.03
C CYS A 106 6.27 21.18 -23.96
N GLU A 107 6.55 20.40 -25.00
CA GLU A 107 5.53 19.96 -25.96
C GLU A 107 4.72 18.77 -25.44
N TYR A 108 5.18 18.10 -24.39
CA TYR A 108 4.57 16.88 -23.84
C TYR A 108 3.89 17.08 -22.48
N LEU A 109 3.72 18.34 -22.04
CA LEU A 109 3.25 18.71 -20.70
C LEU A 109 1.96 17.99 -20.27
N ILE A 110 1.02 17.83 -21.20
CA ILE A 110 -0.35 17.38 -20.89
C ILE A 110 -0.72 16.03 -21.53
N ILE A 111 0.26 15.31 -22.06
CA ILE A 111 0.05 13.99 -22.69
C ILE A 111 0.71 12.84 -21.94
N GLY A 112 1.31 13.11 -20.78
CA GLY A 112 1.99 12.12 -19.97
C GLY A 112 1.98 12.46 -18.49
N SER A 113 2.18 11.44 -17.67
CA SER A 113 2.46 11.58 -16.24
C SER A 113 3.32 10.40 -15.80
N PRO A 114 4.19 10.58 -14.79
CA PRO A 114 4.88 9.44 -14.20
C PRO A 114 3.85 8.51 -13.56
N ASP A 115 4.05 7.21 -13.78
CA ASP A 115 3.29 6.15 -13.12
C ASP A 115 3.71 6.07 -11.65
N LEU A 116 2.74 5.88 -10.76
CA LEU A 116 2.97 5.57 -9.35
C LEU A 116 2.30 4.23 -9.05
N ILE A 117 3.08 3.27 -8.56
CA ILE A 117 2.58 1.97 -8.14
C ILE A 117 2.85 1.85 -6.66
N ILE A 118 1.78 1.76 -5.86
CA ILE A 118 1.89 1.54 -4.41
C ILE A 118 2.11 0.06 -4.14
N GLU A 119 3.19 -0.25 -3.43
CA GLU A 119 3.51 -1.61 -3.01
C GLU A 119 2.48 -2.12 -1.99
N LYS A 120 1.90 -3.29 -2.30
CA LYS A 120 0.76 -3.85 -1.52
C LYS A 120 1.03 -5.23 -0.96
N ARG A 121 2.28 -5.73 -1.06
CA ARG A 121 2.62 -7.11 -0.65
C ARG A 121 2.41 -7.28 0.84
N GLY A 122 3.03 -6.42 1.63
CA GLY A 122 2.90 -6.42 3.09
C GLY A 122 1.47 -6.17 3.55
N TYR A 123 0.77 -5.22 2.91
CA TYR A 123 -0.65 -4.94 3.21
C TYR A 123 -1.55 -6.16 2.96
N ASN A 124 -1.38 -6.85 1.83
CA ASN A 124 -2.17 -8.03 1.49
C ASN A 124 -1.92 -9.18 2.48
N LEU A 125 -0.66 -9.39 2.86
CA LEU A 125 -0.29 -10.36 3.90
C LEU A 125 -0.96 -9.99 5.23
N LEU A 126 -0.91 -8.72 5.63
CA LEU A 126 -1.51 -8.25 6.87
C LEU A 126 -3.03 -8.42 6.89
N ASN A 127 -3.73 -8.10 5.80
CA ASN A 127 -5.18 -8.31 5.68
C ASN A 127 -5.57 -9.79 5.75
N SER A 128 -4.79 -10.66 5.09
CA SER A 128 -5.02 -12.11 5.13
C SER A 128 -4.88 -12.64 6.56
N PHE A 129 -3.86 -12.16 7.28
CA PHE A 129 -3.55 -12.53 8.65
C PHE A 129 -4.61 -12.00 9.64
N SER A 130 -5.01 -10.74 9.48
CA SER A 130 -5.91 -10.04 10.41
C SER A 130 -7.34 -10.56 10.39
N SER A 131 -7.78 -11.14 9.27
CA SER A 131 -9.10 -11.79 9.14
C SER A 131 -9.25 -13.05 9.99
N SER A 132 -8.13 -13.63 10.46
CA SER A 132 -8.12 -15.03 10.90
C SER A 132 -8.14 -15.26 12.42
N LYS A 133 -7.63 -14.35 13.29
CA LYS A 133 -7.55 -14.63 14.76
C LYS A 133 -7.08 -13.52 15.72
N ILE A 134 -6.95 -12.24 15.31
CA ILE A 134 -6.15 -11.28 16.10
C ILE A 134 -6.97 -10.19 16.79
N SER A 135 -6.66 -9.97 18.07
CA SER A 135 -6.79 -8.68 18.75
C SER A 135 -5.82 -7.70 18.09
N MET A 136 -6.28 -6.93 17.10
CA MET A 136 -5.41 -6.01 16.38
C MET A 136 -4.85 -4.97 17.34
N ASP A 137 -3.53 -4.87 17.43
CA ASP A 137 -2.93 -3.74 18.12
C ASP A 137 -3.12 -2.45 17.34
N SER A 138 -2.92 -1.33 18.04
CA SER A 138 -3.13 0.01 17.50
C SER A 138 -2.35 0.27 16.19
N LEU A 139 -1.12 -0.25 16.08
CA LEU A 139 -0.30 -0.07 14.88
C LEU A 139 -0.87 -0.84 13.68
N THR A 140 -1.33 -2.07 13.89
CA THR A 140 -1.96 -2.88 12.84
C THR A 140 -3.19 -2.19 12.28
N ILE A 141 -4.07 -1.68 13.15
CA ILE A 141 -5.28 -0.94 12.74
C ILE A 141 -4.88 0.29 11.91
N LYS A 142 -3.89 1.05 12.38
CA LYS A 142 -3.41 2.26 11.71
C LYS A 142 -2.87 1.95 10.31
N ILE A 143 -2.09 0.88 10.15
CA ILE A 143 -1.56 0.45 8.84
C ILE A 143 -2.70 0.07 7.89
N VAL A 144 -3.65 -0.76 8.35
CA VAL A 144 -4.78 -1.19 7.52
C VAL A 144 -5.61 0.01 7.07
N GLN A 145 -5.89 0.94 7.98
CA GLN A 145 -6.63 2.17 7.67
C GLN A 145 -5.88 3.07 6.69
N PHE A 146 -4.56 3.23 6.86
CA PHE A 146 -3.70 3.97 5.97
C PHE A 146 -3.80 3.44 4.53
N TYR A 147 -3.48 2.16 4.32
CA TYR A 147 -3.53 1.57 2.98
C TYR A 147 -4.93 1.61 2.37
N THR A 148 -5.97 1.29 3.15
CA THR A 148 -7.36 1.32 2.66
C THR A 148 -7.75 2.72 2.15
N LYS A 149 -7.41 3.76 2.93
CA LYS A 149 -7.66 5.15 2.57
C LYS A 149 -6.85 5.58 1.35
N GLN A 150 -5.55 5.31 1.35
CA GLN A 150 -4.64 5.82 0.32
C GLN A 150 -4.84 5.12 -1.03
N LEU A 151 -4.99 3.78 -1.04
CA LEU A 151 -5.25 3.03 -2.28
C LEU A 151 -6.55 3.47 -2.95
N THR A 152 -7.61 3.73 -2.16
CA THR A 152 -8.88 4.24 -2.70
C THR A 152 -8.71 5.61 -3.35
N LYS A 153 -7.99 6.53 -2.68
CA LYS A 153 -7.79 7.90 -3.19
C LYS A 153 -6.95 7.91 -4.47
N ILE A 154 -5.81 7.21 -4.45
CA ILE A 154 -4.87 7.19 -5.58
C ILE A 154 -5.54 6.57 -6.81
N THR A 155 -6.25 5.44 -6.65
CA THR A 155 -6.93 4.78 -7.79
C THR A 155 -7.94 5.69 -8.49
N VAL A 156 -8.71 6.47 -7.73
CA VAL A 156 -9.70 7.40 -8.31
C VAL A 156 -9.00 8.53 -9.08
N ASP A 157 -7.88 9.05 -8.55
CA ASP A 157 -7.14 10.12 -9.22
C ASP A 157 -6.40 9.64 -10.47
N ASP A 158 -5.87 8.41 -10.45
CA ASP A 158 -5.20 7.81 -11.60
C ASP A 158 -6.17 7.64 -12.77
N ASP A 159 -7.40 7.16 -12.51
CA ASP A 159 -8.45 7.06 -13.53
C ASP A 159 -8.83 8.44 -14.10
N LEU A 160 -8.98 9.45 -13.23
CA LEU A 160 -9.27 10.83 -13.66
C LEU A 160 -8.15 11.40 -14.54
N ARG A 161 -6.89 11.25 -14.13
CA ARG A 161 -5.70 11.68 -14.88
C ARG A 161 -5.60 10.97 -16.22
N ALA A 162 -5.77 9.65 -16.25
CA ALA A 162 -5.70 8.87 -17.47
C ALA A 162 -6.78 9.29 -18.47
N LYS A 163 -8.00 9.59 -17.99
CA LYS A 163 -9.10 10.11 -18.82
C LYS A 163 -8.80 11.49 -19.39
N ASP A 164 -8.24 12.40 -18.60
CA ASP A 164 -7.85 13.73 -19.07
C ASP A 164 -6.76 13.66 -20.16
N ILE A 165 -5.70 12.88 -19.90
CA ILE A 165 -4.63 12.65 -20.88
C ILE A 165 -5.19 12.02 -22.16
N ALA A 166 -6.04 11.00 -22.04
CA ALA A 166 -6.67 10.37 -23.19
C ALA A 166 -7.58 11.35 -23.96
N ASN A 167 -8.26 12.27 -23.27
CA ASN A 167 -9.05 13.31 -23.93
C ASN A 167 -8.17 14.23 -24.77
N ASN A 168 -7.07 14.73 -24.20
CA ASN A 168 -6.11 15.60 -24.90
C ASN A 168 -5.55 14.92 -26.16
N VAL A 169 -5.04 13.69 -26.01
CA VAL A 169 -4.42 12.96 -27.11
C VAL A 169 -5.45 12.60 -28.19
N ASN A 170 -6.66 12.18 -27.82
CA ASN A 170 -7.68 11.82 -28.80
C ASN A 170 -8.23 13.03 -29.57
N ASP A 171 -8.42 14.16 -28.89
CA ASP A 171 -8.83 15.40 -29.55
C ASP A 171 -7.79 15.82 -30.60
N TRP A 172 -6.51 15.85 -30.19
CA TRP A 172 -5.42 16.21 -31.10
C TRP A 172 -5.32 15.28 -32.30
N LYS A 173 -5.39 13.97 -32.06
CA LYS A 173 -5.38 12.95 -33.11
C LYS A 173 -6.51 13.12 -34.12
N ASN A 174 -7.71 13.44 -33.65
CA ASN A 174 -8.90 13.46 -34.50
C ASN A 174 -9.08 14.80 -35.23
N ASN A 175 -8.62 15.90 -34.64
CA ASN A 175 -8.97 17.25 -35.09
C ASN A 175 -7.79 18.03 -35.71
N TYR A 176 -6.54 17.58 -35.53
CA TYR A 176 -5.36 18.36 -35.94
C TYR A 176 -4.43 17.59 -36.89
N LYS A 177 -4.18 18.19 -38.05
CA LYS A 177 -3.31 17.60 -39.10
C LYS A 177 -1.86 17.42 -38.66
N TRP A 178 -1.37 18.27 -37.77
CA TRP A 178 0.00 18.23 -37.26
C TRP A 178 0.26 17.07 -36.29
N TYR A 179 -0.77 16.37 -35.80
CA TYR A 179 -0.62 15.36 -34.76
C TYR A 179 0.37 14.24 -35.12
N SER A 180 0.37 13.78 -36.38
CA SER A 180 1.27 12.71 -36.80
C SER A 180 2.75 13.13 -36.77
N ASP A 181 3.05 14.38 -37.11
CA ASP A 181 4.42 14.90 -37.05
C ASP A 181 4.86 15.16 -35.60
N TYR A 182 3.93 15.64 -34.76
CA TYR A 182 4.12 15.85 -33.33
C TYR A 182 4.44 14.55 -32.60
N ILE A 183 3.59 13.52 -32.72
CA ILE A 183 3.76 12.26 -31.97
C ILE A 183 4.97 11.44 -32.45
N THR A 184 5.42 11.68 -33.68
CA THR A 184 6.64 11.05 -34.23
C THR A 184 7.88 11.91 -34.08
N ALA A 185 7.78 13.06 -33.40
CA ALA A 185 8.86 14.03 -33.19
C ALA A 185 9.57 14.45 -34.50
N ARG A 186 8.84 14.49 -35.62
CA ARG A 186 9.38 14.89 -36.93
C ARG A 186 9.36 16.40 -37.11
N ASN A 187 8.27 17.05 -36.69
CA ASN A 187 8.07 18.48 -36.81
C ASN A 187 6.99 18.94 -35.83
N ASN A 188 7.36 19.84 -34.91
CA ASN A 188 6.45 20.33 -33.89
C ASN A 188 5.89 21.73 -34.15
N ASN A 189 6.25 22.36 -35.29
CA ASN A 189 5.79 23.72 -35.60
C ASN A 189 4.26 23.85 -35.56
N GLY A 190 3.53 22.84 -36.06
CA GLY A 190 2.07 22.85 -36.02
C GLY A 190 1.49 22.76 -34.61
N PHE A 191 2.12 21.98 -33.72
CA PHE A 191 1.76 21.97 -32.30
C PHE A 191 2.08 23.31 -31.63
N ILE A 192 3.27 23.87 -31.87
CA ILE A 192 3.69 25.14 -31.28
C ILE A 192 2.75 26.28 -31.72
N GLU A 193 2.37 26.33 -33.00
CA GLU A 193 1.39 27.30 -33.50
C GLU A 193 0.03 27.16 -32.80
N TYR A 194 -0.44 25.92 -32.61
CA TYR A 194 -1.65 25.65 -31.83
C TYR A 194 -1.51 26.09 -30.38
N ALA A 195 -0.40 25.74 -29.72
CA ALA A 195 -0.17 26.04 -28.31
C ALA A 195 -0.06 27.55 -28.01
N LEU A 196 0.45 28.33 -28.96
CA LEU A 196 0.61 29.78 -28.81
C LEU A 196 -0.66 30.57 -29.17
N ASN A 197 -1.48 30.06 -30.10
CA ASN A 197 -2.56 30.86 -30.70
C ASN A 197 -3.97 30.33 -30.43
N ASN A 198 -4.13 29.17 -29.79
CA ASN A 198 -5.43 28.58 -29.50
C ASN A 198 -5.70 28.49 -28.00
N HIS A 199 -6.73 29.19 -27.52
CA HIS A 199 -7.18 29.17 -26.12
C HIS A 199 -7.56 27.76 -25.62
N ASP A 200 -7.93 26.83 -26.51
CA ASP A 200 -8.17 25.44 -26.15
C ASP A 200 -6.94 24.82 -25.48
N TYR A 201 -5.73 25.10 -25.96
CA TYR A 201 -4.51 24.57 -25.36
C TYR A 201 -4.32 25.06 -23.93
N THR A 202 -4.46 26.37 -23.69
CA THR A 202 -4.37 26.94 -22.33
C THR A 202 -5.42 26.35 -21.39
N ASN A 203 -6.64 26.11 -21.86
CA ASN A 203 -7.70 25.47 -21.08
C ASN A 203 -7.35 24.02 -20.72
N ARG A 204 -6.80 23.25 -21.66
CA ARG A 204 -6.34 21.87 -21.41
C ARG A 204 -5.18 21.84 -20.42
N VAL A 205 -4.25 22.78 -20.52
CA VAL A 205 -3.15 22.95 -19.55
C VAL A 205 -3.68 23.31 -18.17
N ALA A 206 -4.67 24.20 -18.07
CA ALA A 206 -5.32 24.54 -16.79
C ALA A 206 -6.02 23.33 -16.17
N ASN A 207 -6.73 22.52 -16.96
CA ASN A 207 -7.37 21.31 -16.47
C ASN A 207 -6.36 20.26 -16.01
N TYR A 208 -5.30 20.03 -16.80
CA TYR A 208 -4.21 19.14 -16.41
C TYR A 208 -3.56 19.62 -15.10
N TYR A 209 -3.33 20.93 -14.96
CA TYR A 209 -2.75 21.53 -13.76
C TYR A 209 -3.66 21.32 -12.52
N LEU A 210 -4.96 21.57 -12.66
CA LEU A 210 -5.93 21.30 -11.59
C LEU A 210 -5.83 19.86 -11.08
N ILE A 211 -5.84 18.89 -12.00
CA ILE A 211 -5.85 17.47 -11.65
C ILE A 211 -4.49 17.05 -11.07
N ASN A 212 -3.38 17.43 -11.72
CA ASN A 212 -2.05 16.91 -11.40
C ASN A 212 -1.31 17.69 -10.32
N TYR A 213 -1.56 19.00 -10.20
CA TYR A 213 -0.87 19.87 -9.24
C TYR A 213 -1.79 20.22 -8.09
N THR A 214 -2.98 20.75 -8.36
CA THR A 214 -3.88 21.22 -7.29
C THR A 214 -4.48 20.08 -6.49
N ILE A 215 -4.82 18.95 -7.13
CA ILE A 215 -5.47 17.81 -6.47
C ILE A 215 -4.46 16.72 -6.09
N TYR A 216 -3.63 16.27 -7.03
CA TYR A 216 -2.81 15.08 -6.84
C TYR A 216 -1.57 15.31 -5.96
N ILE A 217 -0.83 16.42 -6.12
CA ILE A 217 0.37 16.71 -5.30
C ILE A 217 0.06 16.72 -3.79
N PRO A 218 -0.96 17.44 -3.29
CA PRO A 218 -1.27 17.43 -1.86
C PRO A 218 -1.61 16.04 -1.31
N LYS A 219 -2.17 15.16 -2.16
CA LYS A 219 -2.47 13.77 -1.78
C LYS A 219 -1.19 12.94 -1.67
N LEU A 220 -0.25 13.11 -2.59
CA LEU A 220 1.06 12.48 -2.50
C LEU A 220 1.85 12.97 -1.29
N GLU A 221 1.82 14.26 -0.99
CA GLU A 221 2.45 14.82 0.21
C GLU A 221 1.84 14.26 1.50
N ASN A 222 0.50 14.14 1.55
CA ASN A 222 -0.20 13.51 2.67
C ASN A 222 0.18 12.03 2.81
N PHE A 223 0.20 11.28 1.70
CA PHE A 223 0.66 9.88 1.70
C PHE A 223 2.07 9.79 2.29
N ASN A 224 3.00 10.58 1.75
CA ASN A 224 4.41 10.54 2.13
C ASN A 224 4.59 10.86 3.63
N SER A 225 3.88 11.87 4.14
CA SER A 225 3.91 12.23 5.55
C SER A 225 3.34 11.12 6.45
N GLU A 226 2.17 10.58 6.12
CA GLU A 226 1.55 9.49 6.90
C GLU A 226 2.40 8.20 6.85
N ALA A 227 2.98 7.89 5.68
CA ALA A 227 3.87 6.74 5.46
C ALA A 227 5.14 6.83 6.33
N GLN A 228 5.79 7.99 6.38
CA GLN A 228 6.98 8.20 7.22
C GLN A 228 6.70 7.99 8.71
N VAL A 229 5.53 8.44 9.19
CA VAL A 229 5.11 8.22 10.58
C VAL A 229 4.93 6.73 10.87
N ILE A 230 4.25 6.00 9.98
CA ILE A 230 4.03 4.56 10.13
C ILE A 230 5.35 3.80 10.06
N LEU A 231 6.22 4.17 9.13
CA LEU A 231 7.53 3.56 8.95
C LEU A 231 8.37 3.67 10.22
N LYS A 232 8.42 4.85 10.84
CA LYS A 232 9.11 5.05 12.11
C LYS A 232 8.56 4.16 13.22
N GLN A 233 7.24 4.04 13.31
CA GLN A 233 6.59 3.17 14.31
C GLN A 233 6.88 1.68 14.07
N LEU A 234 6.95 1.26 12.81
CA LEU A 234 7.37 -0.10 12.44
C LEU A 234 8.82 -0.37 12.83
N GLU A 235 9.73 0.55 12.53
CA GLU A 235 11.16 0.42 12.86
C GLU A 235 11.41 0.39 14.38
N GLU A 236 10.64 1.13 15.18
CA GLU A 236 10.68 1.04 16.63
C GLU A 236 10.18 -0.33 17.12
N LYS A 237 9.04 -0.79 16.61
CA LYS A 237 8.45 -2.07 17.00
C LYS A 237 9.27 -3.29 16.60
N LEU A 238 10.01 -3.22 15.49
CA LEU A 238 10.84 -4.34 15.00
C LEU A 238 12.12 -4.53 15.83
N LYS A 239 12.53 -3.51 16.61
CA LYS A 239 13.66 -3.57 17.54
C LYS A 239 13.32 -4.26 18.87
N GLU A 240 12.03 -4.37 19.20
CA GLU A 240 11.51 -5.16 20.32
C GLU A 240 11.52 -6.67 20.00
#